data_AF-A0A7V0R3G3-F1
#
_entry.id   AF-A0A7V0R3G3-F1
#
_cell.length_a   1.000
_cell.length_b   1.000
_cell.length_c   1.000
_cell.angle_alpha   90.00
_cell.angle_beta   90.00
_cell.angle_gamma   90.00
#
_symmetry.space_group_name_H-M   'P 1'
#
loop_
_entity.id
_entity.type
_entity.pdbx_description
1 polymer ?
#
loop_
_entity_poly.entity_id
_entity_poly.type
_entity_poly.pdbx_seq_one_letter_code
_entity_poly.pdbx_strand_id
1 'polypeptide(L)' 'MTTDGNNHTLTGTNTGSGVYLYQKTGISIKNLDVKNFTTGINIFYSSNNILINDSASQNSTGIQL' A
#
# COMPACT_ATOMS: atom_id res chain seq x y z
N MET A 1 10.63 -7.22 7.65
CA MET A 1 11.34 -6.06 7.03
C MET A 1 10.37 -4.88 7.05
N THR A 2 10.87 -3.66 7.25
CA THR A 2 10.02 -2.48 7.42
C THR A 2 10.30 -1.44 6.35
N THR A 3 9.25 -0.93 5.72
CA THR A 3 9.28 0.24 4.85
C THR A 3 8.54 1.38 5.55
N ASP A 4 9.24 2.46 5.89
CA ASP A 4 8.66 3.67 6.46
C ASP A 4 8.50 4.72 5.37
N GLY A 5 7.27 5.12 5.08
CA GLY A 5 6.93 6.19 4.15
C GLY A 5 7.28 7.58 4.68
N ASN A 6 7.58 7.71 5.98
CA ASN A 6 7.92 8.99 6.61
C ASN A 6 6.90 10.10 6.28
N ASN A 7 5.61 9.77 6.33
CA ASN A 7 4.47 10.63 5.99
C ASN A 7 4.47 11.16 4.54
N HIS A 8 5.19 10.50 3.62
CA HIS A 8 5.16 10.88 2.21
C HIS A 8 3.86 10.43 1.54
N THR A 9 3.46 11.21 0.53
CA THR A 9 2.37 10.84 -0.37
C THR A 9 2.94 10.18 -1.62
N LEU A 10 2.54 8.94 -1.88
CA LEU A 10 2.74 8.27 -3.16
C LEU A 10 1.56 8.57 -4.08
N THR A 11 1.80 9.25 -5.20
CA THR A 11 0.75 9.66 -6.15
C THR A 11 0.95 8.97 -7.49
N GLY A 12 -0.09 8.30 -7.98
CA GLY A 12 -0.12 7.66 -9.29
C GLY A 12 -0.87 8.48 -10.34
N THR A 13 -1.13 7.84 -11.49
CA THR A 13 -1.84 8.41 -12.65
C THR A 13 -3.15 7.65 -12.96
N ASN A 14 -3.81 7.15 -11.92
CA ASN A 14 -5.04 6.35 -11.95
C ASN A 14 -4.91 4.95 -12.58
N THR A 15 -3.72 4.36 -12.55
CA THR A 15 -3.45 3.02 -13.07
C THR A 15 -2.62 2.19 -12.07
N GLY A 16 -2.68 0.86 -12.17
CA GLY A 16 -1.80 -0.04 -11.41
C GLY A 16 -2.03 -0.04 -9.89
N SER A 17 -1.02 -0.51 -9.15
CA SER A 17 -1.01 -0.52 -7.68
C SER A 17 0.05 0.41 -7.13
N GLY A 18 -0.29 1.21 -6.10
CA GLY A 18 0.68 2.10 -5.45
C GLY A 18 1.70 1.31 -4.64
N VAL A 19 1.22 0.43 -3.76
CA VAL A 19 2.04 -0.57 -3.07
C VAL A 19 1.54 -1.96 -3.43
N TYR A 20 2.46 -2.84 -3.83
CA TYR A 20 2.13 -4.22 -4.19
C TYR A 20 3.03 -5.21 -3.45
N LEU A 21 2.41 -6.03 -2.59
CA LEU A 21 3.06 -7.15 -1.90
C LEU A 21 2.55 -8.47 -2.49
N TYR A 22 3.41 -9.16 -3.24
CA TYR A 22 3.13 -10.49 -3.77
C TYR A 22 3.98 -11.56 -3.10
N GLN A 23 3.33 -12.57 -2.53
CA GLN A 23 4.00 -13.69 -1.84
C GLN A 23 5.01 -13.22 -0.79
N LYS A 24 4.61 -12.22 0.00
CA LYS A 24 5.42 -11.65 1.09
C LYS A 24 4.86 -11.99 2.46
N THR A 25 5.78 -12.25 3.38
CA THR A 25 5.45 -12.56 4.77
C THR A 25 6.28 -11.72 5.72
N GLY A 26 5.66 -11.17 6.76
CA GLY A 26 6.38 -10.43 7.80
C GLY A 26 6.91 -9.06 7.36
N ILE A 27 6.21 -8.40 6.42
CA ILE A 27 6.52 -7.04 5.98
C ILE A 27 5.69 -6.04 6.78
N SER A 28 6.33 -4.98 7.26
CA SER A 28 5.65 -3.82 7.83
C SER A 28 5.77 -2.64 6.86
N ILE A 29 4.64 -2.07 6.47
CA ILE A 29 4.59 -0.78 5.78
C ILE A 29 3.98 0.21 6.78
N LYS A 30 4.49 1.44 6.80
CA LYS A 30 3.96 2.45 7.70
C LYS A 30 4.10 3.86 7.17
N ASN A 31 3.22 4.75 7.65
CA ASN A 31 3.25 6.19 7.44
C ASN A 31 3.28 6.59 5.95
N LEU A 32 2.50 5.93 5.10
CA LEU A 32 2.40 6.24 3.68
C LEU A 32 0.97 6.65 3.31
N ASP A 33 0.81 7.73 2.55
CA ASP A 33 -0.47 8.12 1.96
C ASP A 33 -0.46 7.82 0.46
N VAL A 34 -1.31 6.89 0.00
CA VAL A 34 -1.30 6.37 -1.37
C VAL A 34 -2.55 6.83 -2.13
N LYS A 35 -2.36 7.57 -3.24
CA LYS A 35 -3.46 8.18 -4.00
C LYS A 35 -3.32 8.04 -5.52
N ASN A 36 -4.45 8.10 -6.21
CA ASN A 36 -4.55 8.10 -7.68
C ASN A 36 -3.94 6.84 -8.31
N PHE A 37 -4.26 5.64 -7.80
CA PHE A 37 -3.97 4.34 -8.41
C PHE A 37 -5.28 3.58 -8.68
N THR A 38 -5.20 2.49 -9.46
CA THR A 38 -6.32 1.55 -9.54
C THR A 38 -6.53 0.89 -8.17
N THR A 39 -5.46 0.35 -7.58
CA THR A 39 -5.46 -0.15 -6.19
C THR A 39 -4.43 0.61 -5.37
N GLY A 40 -4.80 1.21 -4.24
CA GLY A 40 -3.85 1.93 -3.39
C GLY A 40 -2.78 0.99 -2.84
N ILE A 41 -3.19 0.10 -1.92
CA ILE A 41 -2.31 -0.93 -1.34
C ILE A 41 -2.90 -2.30 -1.64
N ASN A 42 -2.15 -3.13 -2.36
CA ASN A 42 -2.54 -4.47 -2.78
C ASN A 42 -1.62 -5.52 -2.14
N ILE A 43 -2.16 -6.31 -1.22
CA ILE A 43 -1.49 -7.43 -0.58
C ILE A 43 -2.09 -8.71 -1.15
N PHE A 44 -1.29 -9.50 -1.87
CA PHE A 44 -1.76 -10.66 -2.61
C PHE A 44 -0.92 -11.91 -2.32
N TYR A 45 -1.58 -13.04 -2.04
CA TYR A 45 -0.95 -14.29 -1.59
C TYR A 45 0.10 -14.11 -0.49
N SER A 46 -0.18 -13.21 0.45
CA SER A 46 0.78 -12.73 1.43
C SER A 46 0.23 -12.91 2.84
N SER A 47 1.09 -12.99 3.86
CA SER A 47 0.65 -13.32 5.23
C SER A 47 1.43 -12.55 6.29
N ASN A 48 0.87 -12.34 7.48
CA ASN A 48 1.56 -11.70 8.60
C ASN A 48 2.22 -10.35 8.25
N ASN A 49 1.59 -9.57 7.37
CA ASN A 49 2.03 -8.21 7.05
C ASN A 49 1.25 -7.21 7.88
N ILE A 50 1.89 -6.09 8.19
CA ILE A 50 1.33 -5.05 9.06
C ILE A 50 1.36 -3.73 8.29
N LEU A 51 0.21 -3.06 8.23
CA LEU A 51 0.08 -1.68 7.74
C LEU A 51 -0.16 -0.78 8.96
N ILE A 52 0.61 0.29 9.12
CA ILE A 52 0.56 1.16 10.31
C ILE A 52 0.51 2.62 9.87
N ASN A 53 -0.59 3.31 10.18
CA ASN A 53 -0.80 4.70 9.75
C ASN A 53 -0.67 4.91 8.24
N ASP A 54 -1.03 3.90 7.45
CA ASP A 54 -1.12 4.01 6.00
C ASP A 54 -2.53 4.43 5.61
N SER A 55 -2.65 5.33 4.65
CA SER A 55 -3.93 5.72 4.05
C SER A 55 -3.93 5.43 2.56
N ALA A 56 -5.07 4.99 2.04
CA ALA A 56 -5.29 4.82 0.61
C ALA A 56 -6.59 5.52 0.22
N SER A 57 -6.49 6.65 -0.47
CA SER A 57 -7.64 7.48 -0.86
C SER A 57 -7.56 7.87 -2.33
N GLN A 58 -8.69 8.22 -2.95
CA GLN A 58 -8.73 8.56 -4.39
C GLN A 58 -8.16 7.44 -5.29
N ASN A 59 -8.30 6.19 -4.86
CA ASN A 59 -8.00 5.00 -5.66
C ASN A 59 -9.33 4.32 -6.02
N SER A 60 -9.39 3.56 -7.12
CA SER A 60 -10.59 2.76 -7.41
C SER A 60 -10.86 1.71 -6.33
N THR A 61 -9.79 1.12 -5.81
CA THR A 61 -9.79 0.24 -4.63
C THR A 61 -8.78 0.80 -3.62
N GLY A 62 -9.20 1.01 -2.38
CA GLY A 62 -8.33 1.57 -1.33
C GLY A 62 -7.22 0.60 -0.91
N ILE A 63 -7.56 -0.31 0.01
CA ILE A 63 -6.67 -1.37 0.49
C ILE A 63 -7.33 -2.71 0.19
N GLN A 64 -6.58 -3.60 -0.46
CA GLN A 64 -6.95 -4.98 -0.76
C GLN A 64 -5.97 -5.94 -0.07
N LEU A 65 -6.50 -6.94 0.62
CA LEU A 65 -5.77 -7.92 1.43
C LEU A 65 -5.95 -9.35 0.90
#